data_AF-Q4CQ35-F1
#
_entry.id   AF-Q4CQ35-F1
#
_cell.length_a   1.000
_cell.length_b   1.000
_cell.length_c   1.000
_cell.angle_alpha   90.00
_cell.angle_beta   90.00
_cell.angle_gamma   90.00
#
_symmetry.space_group_name_H-M   'P 1'
#
loop_
_entity.id
_entity.type
_entity.pdbx_description
1 polymer ?
#
loop_
_entity_poly.entity_id
_entity_poly.type
_entity_poly.pdbx_seq_one_letter_code
_entity_poly.pdbx_strand_id
1 'polypeptide(L)'
;LRHWHVECQWFLAGHPLTNLSEQMLVSCDKTDSGCGGGLMNNAFEWIVQENNGAVYTEDSYPYASGEGISPPCTTSGRTVGATITGHVELPQDEAQIAAWLAVNGPVAVAVDASSWMTYTGGVMTSCVSEQLDHGVLLVGYNDSAAVPYWIIKNSWTAQWGEDGYIRIAKGSNQCLVKEEASSAAQQGLLLFFVFRFVVFLVLVFCVCGIVFLVFFTFSWVFFLNYVLCLCFCECAFCCVFFVLLPL
;
A
#
# COMPACT_ATOMS: atom_id res chain seq x y z
N LEU A 1 12.46 -5.28 -16.30
CA LEU A 1 12.06 -5.44 -14.88
C LEU A 1 12.44 -4.18 -14.13
N ARG A 2 11.49 -3.56 -13.44
CA ARG A 2 11.69 -2.24 -12.83
C ARG A 2 11.66 -2.30 -11.31
N HIS A 3 12.63 -1.63 -10.72
CA HIS A 3 12.95 -1.58 -9.30
C HIS A 3 12.11 -0.61 -8.48
N TRP A 4 11.31 0.27 -9.11
CA TRP A 4 10.48 1.28 -8.44
C TRP A 4 9.64 0.70 -7.30
N HIS A 5 9.22 -0.56 -7.44
CA HIS A 5 8.53 -1.27 -6.38
C HIS A 5 9.38 -1.39 -5.10
N VAL A 6 10.63 -1.84 -5.21
CA VAL A 6 11.56 -1.96 -4.08
C VAL A 6 11.85 -0.60 -3.46
N GLU A 7 12.04 0.44 -4.29
CA GLU A 7 12.22 1.82 -3.81
C GLU A 7 11.04 2.29 -2.95
N CYS A 8 9.81 2.02 -3.41
CA CYS A 8 8.60 2.37 -2.69
C CYS A 8 8.51 1.63 -1.36
N GLN A 9 8.74 0.32 -1.37
CA GLN A 9 8.68 -0.48 -0.14
C GLN A 9 9.79 -0.10 0.86
N TRP A 10 10.98 0.25 0.37
CA TRP A 10 12.08 0.74 1.18
C TRP A 10 11.73 2.07 1.85
N PHE A 11 11.17 3.00 1.09
CA PHE A 11 10.71 4.28 1.63
C PHE A 11 9.59 4.11 2.66
N LEU A 12 8.61 3.23 2.39
CA LEU A 12 7.51 2.95 3.30
C LEU A 12 7.96 2.26 4.61
N ALA A 13 9.10 1.57 4.60
CA ALA A 13 9.73 1.03 5.79
C ALA A 13 10.46 2.10 6.64
N GLY A 14 10.43 3.37 6.25
CA GLY A 14 11.01 4.50 6.99
C GLY A 14 12.43 4.86 6.58
N HIS A 15 12.92 4.31 5.46
CA HIS A 15 14.22 4.66 4.90
C HIS A 15 14.10 5.84 3.91
N PRO A 16 15.21 6.50 3.55
CA PRO A 16 15.22 7.48 2.47
C PRO A 16 14.79 6.86 1.14
N LEU A 17 14.15 7.66 0.28
CA LEU A 17 13.87 7.25 -1.09
C LEU A 17 15.19 7.22 -1.87
N THR A 18 15.62 6.01 -2.22
CA THR A 18 16.89 5.75 -2.90
C THR A 18 16.61 5.31 -4.33
N ASN A 19 17.28 5.91 -5.31
CA ASN A 19 17.25 5.41 -6.68
C ASN A 19 18.11 4.14 -6.77
N LEU A 20 17.49 3.03 -7.15
CA LEU A 20 18.15 1.73 -7.18
C LEU A 20 18.70 1.43 -8.58
N SER A 21 19.56 0.42 -8.70
CA SER A 21 20.15 0.02 -9.98
C SER A 21 19.29 -0.99 -10.71
N GLU A 22 18.73 -0.61 -11.86
CA GLU A 22 18.13 -1.56 -12.80
C GLU A 22 19.20 -2.44 -13.45
N GLN A 23 20.40 -1.89 -13.63
CA GLN A 23 21.53 -2.58 -14.26
C GLN A 23 21.93 -3.86 -13.51
N MET A 24 21.82 -3.85 -12.19
CA MET A 24 22.07 -5.02 -11.35
C MET A 24 21.24 -6.21 -11.82
N LEU A 25 19.92 -6.06 -11.98
CA LEU A 25 19.06 -7.13 -12.45
C LEU A 25 19.38 -7.49 -13.90
N VAL A 26 19.55 -6.50 -14.78
CA VAL A 26 19.77 -6.75 -16.21
C VAL A 26 21.08 -7.50 -16.50
N SER A 27 22.14 -7.29 -15.71
CA SER A 27 23.44 -7.94 -15.91
C SER A 27 23.66 -9.18 -15.04
N CYS A 28 23.15 -9.19 -13.81
CA CYS A 28 23.50 -10.19 -12.80
C CYS A 28 22.45 -11.28 -12.60
N ASP A 29 21.17 -10.98 -12.82
CA ASP A 29 20.13 -11.99 -12.81
C ASP A 29 20.38 -13.03 -13.92
N LYS A 30 20.43 -14.30 -13.53
CA LYS A 30 20.62 -15.44 -14.44
C LYS A 30 19.35 -16.28 -14.62
N THR A 31 18.31 -15.97 -13.85
CA THR A 31 16.98 -16.58 -13.97
C THR A 31 16.22 -15.92 -15.10
N ASP A 32 16.29 -14.58 -15.18
CA ASP A 32 15.69 -13.81 -16.26
C ASP A 32 16.67 -13.54 -17.43
N SER A 33 16.15 -12.99 -18.53
CA SER A 33 16.88 -12.80 -19.80
C SER A 33 17.48 -11.39 -19.98
N GLY A 34 17.68 -10.66 -18.88
CA GLY A 34 18.19 -9.28 -18.92
C GLY A 34 17.33 -8.37 -19.79
N CYS A 35 17.88 -7.87 -20.91
CA CYS A 35 17.14 -7.05 -21.88
C CYS A 35 16.05 -7.83 -22.64
N GLY A 36 16.11 -9.16 -22.67
CA GLY A 36 15.11 -10.02 -23.31
C GLY A 36 13.80 -10.17 -22.53
N GLY A 37 13.71 -9.58 -21.33
CA GLY A 37 12.56 -9.67 -20.44
C GLY A 37 12.78 -10.60 -19.26
N GLY A 38 11.76 -10.71 -18.43
CA GLY A 38 11.78 -11.48 -17.20
C GLY A 38 10.55 -11.21 -16.34
N LEU A 39 10.41 -11.97 -15.25
CA LEU A 39 9.25 -11.90 -14.33
C LEU A 39 9.63 -11.17 -13.03
N MET A 40 8.69 -10.41 -12.45
CA MET A 40 8.97 -9.66 -11.22
C MET A 40 9.33 -10.60 -10.06
N ASN A 41 8.66 -11.75 -9.98
CA ASN A 41 8.89 -12.71 -8.91
C ASN A 41 10.27 -13.36 -9.02
N ASN A 42 10.71 -13.72 -10.23
CA ASN A 42 12.07 -14.21 -10.49
C ASN A 42 13.12 -13.20 -10.02
N ALA A 43 12.94 -11.92 -10.38
CA ALA A 43 13.85 -10.86 -9.95
C ALA A 43 13.90 -10.71 -8.43
N PHE A 44 12.76 -10.75 -7.74
CA PHE A 44 12.73 -10.70 -6.27
C PHE A 44 13.42 -11.91 -5.64
N GLU A 45 13.17 -13.11 -6.16
CA GLU A 45 13.81 -14.34 -5.69
C GLU A 45 15.31 -14.31 -5.91
N TRP A 46 15.77 -13.89 -7.09
CA TRP A 46 17.20 -13.75 -7.38
C TRP A 46 17.87 -12.77 -6.42
N ILE A 47 17.27 -11.60 -6.17
CA ILE A 47 17.81 -10.62 -5.23
C ILE A 47 18.01 -11.27 -3.85
N VAL A 48 17.01 -12.00 -3.35
CA VAL A 48 17.04 -12.59 -2.01
C VAL A 48 18.03 -13.75 -1.93
N GLN A 49 17.97 -14.69 -2.87
CA GLN A 49 18.72 -15.94 -2.82
C GLN A 49 20.17 -15.78 -3.28
N GLU A 50 20.40 -15.02 -4.34
CA GLU A 50 21.71 -14.93 -5.00
C GLU A 50 22.45 -13.62 -4.69
N ASN A 51 21.74 -12.59 -4.23
CA ASN A 51 22.34 -11.30 -3.86
C ASN A 51 22.13 -10.92 -2.38
N ASN A 52 21.81 -11.89 -1.51
CA ASN A 52 21.61 -11.71 -0.06
C ASN A 52 20.59 -10.61 0.28
N GLY A 53 19.56 -10.46 -0.55
CA GLY A 53 18.55 -9.41 -0.40
C GLY A 53 19.03 -8.01 -0.79
N ALA A 54 20.30 -7.81 -1.15
CA ALA A 54 20.85 -6.48 -1.41
C ALA A 54 20.41 -5.94 -2.78
N VAL A 55 20.08 -4.66 -2.83
CA VAL A 55 19.82 -3.93 -4.07
C VAL A 55 20.73 -2.72 -4.12
N TYR A 56 21.53 -2.61 -5.18
CA TYR A 56 22.50 -1.53 -5.31
C TYR A 56 21.84 -0.21 -5.72
N THR A 57 22.49 0.90 -5.39
CA THR A 57 22.07 2.25 -5.83
C THR A 57 22.39 2.46 -7.31
N GLU A 58 21.55 3.24 -8.01
CA GLU A 58 21.79 3.66 -9.40
C GLU A 58 23.15 4.37 -9.53
N ASP A 59 23.47 5.28 -8.59
CA ASP A 59 24.74 6.01 -8.60
C ASP A 59 25.97 5.09 -8.55
N SER A 60 25.88 3.99 -7.82
CA SER A 60 26.98 3.02 -7.71
C SER A 60 27.00 2.00 -8.86
N TYR A 61 25.90 1.82 -9.58
CA TYR A 61 25.81 0.89 -10.71
C TYR A 61 24.81 1.41 -11.78
N PRO A 62 25.22 2.41 -12.58
CA PRO A 62 24.34 3.07 -13.53
C PRO A 62 23.88 2.15 -14.65
N TYR A 63 22.71 2.44 -15.22
CA TYR A 63 22.21 1.78 -16.42
C TYR A 63 23.15 2.00 -17.63
N ALA A 64 23.56 0.89 -18.25
CA ALA A 64 24.48 0.84 -19.39
C ALA A 64 24.06 -0.18 -20.45
N SER A 65 23.00 -0.95 -20.21
CA SER A 65 22.41 -1.85 -21.21
C SER A 65 21.66 -1.07 -22.30
N GLY A 66 21.57 -1.63 -23.50
CA GLY A 66 20.86 -1.05 -24.63
C GLY A 66 20.96 -1.93 -25.87
N GLU A 67 20.04 -1.78 -26.83
CA GLU A 67 20.03 -2.56 -28.10
C GLU A 67 20.10 -4.08 -27.89
N GLY A 68 19.50 -4.59 -26.80
CA GLY A 68 19.53 -6.00 -26.43
C GLY A 68 20.85 -6.51 -25.84
N ILE A 69 21.84 -5.63 -25.63
CA ILE A 69 23.16 -5.95 -25.09
C ILE A 69 23.25 -5.44 -23.66
N SER A 70 23.72 -6.30 -22.76
CA SER A 70 24.04 -5.93 -21.38
C SER A 70 25.53 -6.12 -21.08
N PRO A 71 26.16 -5.20 -20.33
CA PRO A 71 27.53 -5.38 -19.84
C PRO A 71 27.59 -6.57 -18.87
N PRO A 72 28.80 -7.14 -18.63
CA PRO A 72 28.97 -8.23 -17.68
C PRO A 72 28.59 -7.80 -16.26
N CYS A 73 28.08 -8.76 -15.47
CA CYS A 73 27.78 -8.54 -14.06
C CYS A 73 29.04 -8.15 -13.28
N THR A 74 28.91 -7.10 -12.47
CA THR A 74 29.99 -6.56 -11.63
C THR A 74 29.44 -6.20 -10.25
N THR A 75 29.74 -7.03 -9.25
CA THR A 75 29.23 -6.89 -7.87
C THR A 75 30.20 -6.18 -6.93
N SER A 76 31.47 -6.03 -7.29
CA SER A 76 32.47 -5.34 -6.46
C SER A 76 32.29 -3.82 -6.49
N GLY A 77 32.54 -3.17 -5.34
CA GLY A 77 32.50 -1.71 -5.22
C GLY A 77 31.10 -1.08 -5.31
N ARG A 78 30.04 -1.89 -5.20
CA ARG A 78 28.65 -1.41 -5.25
C ARG A 78 28.17 -0.98 -3.88
N THR A 79 27.32 0.05 -3.85
CA THR A 79 26.70 0.55 -2.61
C THR A 79 25.28 0.01 -2.50
N VAL A 80 24.97 -0.65 -1.39
CA VAL A 80 23.62 -1.15 -1.09
C VAL A 80 22.71 0.03 -0.79
N GLY A 81 21.66 0.21 -1.60
CA GLY A 81 20.67 1.27 -1.46
C GLY A 81 19.38 0.83 -0.75
N ALA A 82 19.06 -0.46 -0.84
CA ALA A 82 17.96 -1.10 -0.16
C ALA A 82 18.28 -2.59 0.08
N THR A 83 17.57 -3.21 1.00
CA THR A 83 17.53 -4.67 1.15
C THR A 83 16.10 -5.16 1.00
N ILE A 84 15.87 -6.42 0.61
CA ILE A 84 14.58 -7.10 0.67
C ILE A 84 14.77 -8.50 1.24
N THR A 85 13.73 -9.10 1.82
CA THR A 85 13.79 -10.44 2.42
C THR A 85 12.98 -11.48 1.68
N GLY A 86 12.20 -11.06 0.70
CA GLY A 86 11.27 -11.92 0.00
C GLY A 86 10.35 -11.09 -0.87
N HIS A 87 9.31 -11.75 -1.34
CA HIS A 87 8.18 -11.12 -2.00
C HIS A 87 6.89 -11.78 -1.53
N VAL A 88 5.78 -11.10 -1.80
CA VAL A 88 4.42 -11.56 -1.55
C VAL A 88 3.69 -11.54 -2.88
N GLU A 89 3.21 -12.70 -3.32
CA GLU A 89 2.28 -12.81 -4.43
C GLU A 89 0.87 -12.49 -3.95
N LEU A 90 0.20 -11.59 -4.64
CA LEU A 90 -1.16 -11.20 -4.32
C LEU A 90 -2.15 -12.12 -5.05
N PRO A 91 -3.30 -12.44 -4.42
CA PRO A 91 -4.36 -13.16 -5.10
C PRO A 91 -4.83 -12.44 -6.37
N GLN A 92 -5.25 -13.20 -7.38
CA GLN A 92 -5.80 -12.69 -8.64
C GLN A 92 -7.21 -12.09 -8.49
N ASP A 93 -7.34 -11.17 -7.54
CA ASP A 93 -8.56 -10.53 -7.08
C ASP A 93 -8.31 -9.02 -6.91
N GLU A 94 -9.00 -8.21 -7.72
CA GLU A 94 -8.82 -6.76 -7.73
C GLU A 94 -9.20 -6.09 -6.39
N ALA A 95 -10.13 -6.66 -5.62
CA ALA A 95 -10.48 -6.11 -4.31
C ALA A 95 -9.38 -6.38 -3.28
N GLN A 96 -8.77 -7.56 -3.33
CA GLN A 96 -7.63 -7.89 -2.47
C GLN A 96 -6.37 -7.09 -2.85
N ILE A 97 -6.11 -6.88 -4.14
CA ILE A 97 -5.03 -6.01 -4.61
C ILE A 97 -5.26 -4.57 -4.15
N ALA A 98 -6.48 -4.04 -4.24
CA ALA A 98 -6.81 -2.70 -3.75
C ALA A 98 -6.60 -2.57 -2.24
N ALA A 99 -7.08 -3.55 -1.47
CA ALA A 99 -6.91 -3.58 -0.03
C ALA A 99 -5.43 -3.64 0.38
N TRP A 100 -4.63 -4.46 -0.32
CA TRP A 100 -3.19 -4.51 -0.12
C TRP A 100 -2.53 -3.16 -0.42
N LEU A 101 -2.85 -2.57 -1.57
CA LEU A 101 -2.28 -1.29 -2.00
C LEU A 101 -2.58 -0.17 -1.00
N ALA A 102 -3.81 -0.11 -0.49
CA ALA A 102 -4.22 0.90 0.48
C ALA A 102 -3.44 0.84 1.79
N VAL A 103 -2.99 -0.35 2.19
CA VAL A 103 -2.32 -0.60 3.48
C VAL A 103 -0.80 -0.64 3.34
N ASN A 104 -0.30 -1.25 2.27
CA ASN A 104 1.12 -1.58 2.06
C ASN A 104 1.77 -0.71 0.98
N GLY A 105 1.00 0.12 0.28
CA GLY A 105 1.49 0.98 -0.79
C GLY A 105 1.62 0.29 -2.14
N PRO A 106 2.41 0.86 -3.06
CA PRO A 106 2.47 0.45 -4.46
C PRO A 106 2.80 -1.04 -4.67
N VAL A 107 2.27 -1.61 -5.76
CA VAL A 107 2.35 -3.02 -6.12
C VAL A 107 2.94 -3.16 -7.53
N ALA A 108 3.86 -4.11 -7.72
CA ALA A 108 4.35 -4.46 -9.05
C ALA A 108 3.31 -5.35 -9.74
N VAL A 109 2.92 -4.99 -10.97
CA VAL A 109 1.95 -5.77 -11.75
C VAL A 109 2.44 -5.97 -13.17
N ALA A 110 2.12 -7.12 -13.77
CA ALA A 110 2.21 -7.29 -15.22
C ALA A 110 0.87 -6.90 -15.88
N VAL A 111 0.95 -6.38 -17.09
CA VAL A 111 -0.20 -5.98 -17.91
C VAL A 111 0.04 -6.34 -19.37
N ASP A 112 -1.05 -6.35 -20.13
CA ASP A 112 -1.05 -6.22 -21.59
C ASP A 112 -1.08 -4.72 -21.95
N ALA A 113 0.06 -4.19 -22.39
CA ALA A 113 0.26 -2.80 -22.77
C ALA A 113 0.07 -2.56 -24.28
N SER A 114 -0.41 -3.54 -25.05
CA SER A 114 -0.63 -3.40 -26.50
C SER A 114 -1.53 -2.22 -26.86
N SER A 115 -2.50 -1.92 -26.00
CA SER A 115 -3.45 -0.81 -26.18
C SER A 115 -2.93 0.54 -25.70
N TRP A 116 -1.74 0.60 -25.09
CA TRP A 116 -1.25 1.78 -24.38
C TRP A 116 -0.55 2.78 -25.29
N MET A 117 -0.08 2.36 -26.46
CA MET A 117 0.72 3.22 -27.36
C MET A 117 0.02 4.52 -27.75
N THR A 118 -1.32 4.52 -27.85
CA THR A 118 -2.14 5.67 -28.25
C THR A 118 -2.77 6.40 -27.06
N TYR A 119 -2.54 5.96 -25.82
CA TYR A 119 -3.12 6.56 -24.64
C TYR A 119 -2.58 7.97 -24.37
N THR A 120 -3.49 8.93 -24.20
CA THR A 120 -3.17 10.35 -23.91
C THR A 120 -3.94 10.91 -22.72
N GLY A 121 -4.91 10.16 -22.18
CA GLY A 121 -5.69 10.56 -21.02
C GLY A 121 -7.06 9.90 -20.92
N GLY A 122 -7.73 10.11 -19.79
CA GLY A 122 -9.03 9.50 -19.48
C GLY A 122 -8.90 8.12 -18.84
N VAL A 123 -10.04 7.48 -18.55
CA VAL A 123 -10.07 6.10 -18.06
C VAL A 123 -10.17 5.16 -19.25
N MET A 124 -9.15 4.33 -19.48
CA MET A 124 -9.17 3.30 -20.50
C MET A 124 -10.10 2.16 -20.05
N THR A 125 -11.21 1.98 -20.76
CA THR A 125 -12.23 0.95 -20.46
C THR A 125 -12.18 -0.27 -21.39
N SER A 126 -11.31 -0.24 -22.40
CA SER A 126 -11.11 -1.34 -23.33
C SER A 126 -9.63 -1.47 -23.64
N CYS A 127 -9.03 -2.50 -23.07
CA CYS A 127 -7.72 -2.98 -23.45
C CYS A 127 -7.85 -4.27 -24.26
N VAL A 128 -6.88 -4.53 -25.14
CA VAL A 128 -6.48 -5.89 -25.47
C VAL A 128 -6.05 -6.59 -24.17
N SER A 129 -6.41 -7.85 -24.01
CA SER A 129 -6.16 -8.62 -22.80
C SER A 129 -5.87 -10.07 -23.19
N GLU A 130 -4.86 -10.23 -24.04
CA GLU A 130 -4.48 -11.51 -24.63
C GLU A 130 -3.20 -12.07 -24.01
N GLN A 131 -2.18 -11.22 -23.83
CA GLN A 131 -0.88 -11.66 -23.35
C GLN A 131 -0.22 -10.58 -22.48
N LEU A 132 0.28 -10.98 -21.31
CA LEU A 132 1.14 -10.13 -20.48
C LEU A 132 2.44 -9.82 -21.23
N ASP A 133 2.74 -8.54 -21.41
CA ASP A 133 3.91 -8.08 -22.18
C ASP A 133 4.72 -7.00 -21.46
N HIS A 134 4.21 -6.44 -20.35
CA HIS A 134 4.81 -5.27 -19.73
C HIS A 134 4.65 -5.23 -18.20
N GLY A 135 5.73 -4.87 -17.50
CA GLY A 135 5.75 -4.72 -16.04
C GLY A 135 5.64 -3.25 -15.61
N VAL A 136 4.71 -2.94 -14.72
CA VAL A 136 4.36 -1.58 -14.29
C VAL A 136 4.12 -1.49 -12.79
N LEU A 137 3.98 -0.26 -12.28
CA LEU A 137 3.75 -0.01 -10.86
C LEU A 137 2.33 0.51 -10.64
N LEU A 138 1.51 -0.27 -9.95
CA LEU A 138 0.19 0.13 -9.49
C LEU A 138 0.35 1.02 -8.24
N VAL A 139 -0.07 2.28 -8.31
CA VAL A 139 0.19 3.29 -7.26
C VAL A 139 -1.07 3.78 -6.55
N GLY A 140 -2.25 3.50 -7.08
CA GLY A 140 -3.50 3.98 -6.51
C GLY A 140 -4.73 3.49 -7.24
N TYR A 141 -5.89 3.87 -6.73
CA TYR A 141 -7.19 3.64 -7.35
C TYR A 141 -8.22 4.66 -6.88
N ASN A 142 -9.31 4.78 -7.62
CA ASN A 142 -10.47 5.58 -7.24
C ASN A 142 -11.76 4.81 -7.50
N ASP A 143 -12.35 4.27 -6.43
CA ASP A 143 -13.63 3.55 -6.47
C ASP A 143 -14.85 4.48 -6.46
N SER A 144 -14.67 5.79 -6.18
CA SER A 144 -15.76 6.77 -6.12
C SER A 144 -16.01 7.49 -7.45
N ALA A 145 -15.19 7.22 -8.47
CA ALA A 145 -15.37 7.77 -9.81
C ALA A 145 -16.55 7.12 -10.53
N ALA A 146 -17.13 7.81 -11.52
CA ALA A 146 -18.23 7.27 -12.32
C ALA A 146 -17.85 5.94 -13.02
N VAL A 147 -16.59 5.82 -13.41
CA VAL A 147 -15.96 4.55 -13.78
C VAL A 147 -14.82 4.32 -12.79
N PRO A 148 -14.90 3.34 -11.89
CA PRO A 148 -13.80 2.98 -11.00
C PRO A 148 -12.53 2.71 -11.81
N TYR A 149 -11.37 3.19 -11.33
CA TYR A 149 -10.12 3.02 -12.06
C TYR A 149 -8.92 2.77 -11.16
N TRP A 150 -7.93 2.09 -11.72
CA TRP A 150 -6.57 1.98 -11.23
C TRP A 150 -5.73 3.18 -11.71
N ILE A 151 -4.72 3.57 -10.93
CA ILE A 151 -3.70 4.55 -11.31
C ILE A 151 -2.38 3.80 -11.40
N ILE A 152 -1.80 3.77 -12.59
CA ILE A 152 -0.58 3.00 -12.87
C ILE A 152 0.51 3.94 -13.38
N LYS A 153 1.69 3.83 -12.79
CA LYS A 153 2.89 4.55 -13.23
C LYS A 153 3.60 3.73 -14.31
N ASN A 154 3.83 4.35 -15.46
CA ASN A 154 4.47 3.73 -16.61
C ASN A 154 5.92 4.24 -16.83
N SER A 155 6.55 3.62 -17.81
CA SER A 155 7.94 3.56 -18.23
C SER A 155 8.34 4.49 -19.36
N TRP A 156 7.38 5.18 -19.96
CA TRP A 156 7.53 5.75 -21.30
C TRP A 156 7.64 7.26 -21.27
N THR A 157 8.52 7.78 -20.41
CA THR A 157 8.69 9.22 -20.14
C THR A 157 7.46 9.86 -19.48
N ALA A 158 7.62 11.08 -18.96
CA ALA A 158 6.50 11.83 -18.38
C ALA A 158 5.56 12.40 -19.45
N GLN A 159 6.01 12.52 -20.70
CA GLN A 159 5.23 13.07 -21.81
C GLN A 159 4.16 12.10 -22.33
N TRP A 160 4.26 10.82 -22.00
CA TRP A 160 3.28 9.81 -22.38
C TRP A 160 2.14 9.75 -21.37
N GLY A 161 0.91 9.56 -21.86
CA GLY A 161 -0.27 9.44 -21.01
C GLY A 161 -0.55 10.68 -20.18
N GLU A 162 -0.93 10.47 -18.92
CA GLU A 162 -1.19 11.53 -17.94
C GLU A 162 0.07 11.73 -17.09
N ASP A 163 1.02 12.53 -17.57
CA ASP A 163 2.31 12.78 -16.88
C ASP A 163 3.12 11.49 -16.59
N GLY A 164 3.08 10.51 -17.50
CA GLY A 164 3.70 9.19 -17.34
C GLY A 164 2.81 8.14 -16.67
N TYR A 165 1.55 8.48 -16.38
CA TYR A 165 0.57 7.58 -15.76
C TYR A 165 -0.54 7.20 -16.73
N ILE A 166 -1.23 6.12 -16.41
CA ILE A 166 -2.46 5.68 -17.06
C ILE A 166 -3.52 5.35 -16.03
N ARG A 167 -4.77 5.67 -16.38
CA ARG A 167 -5.95 5.19 -15.67
C ARG A 167 -6.63 4.10 -16.47
N ILE A 168 -6.73 2.90 -15.90
CA ILE A 168 -7.46 1.77 -16.50
C ILE A 168 -8.68 1.44 -15.66
N ALA A 169 -9.77 1.00 -16.28
CA ALA A 169 -10.99 0.66 -15.55
C ALA A 169 -10.75 -0.52 -14.60
N LYS A 170 -11.23 -0.38 -13.37
CA LYS A 170 -11.16 -1.38 -12.29
C LYS A 170 -12.49 -2.13 -12.21
N GLY A 171 -12.42 -3.43 -11.91
CA GLY A 171 -13.58 -4.30 -11.72
C GLY A 171 -13.78 -5.30 -12.86
N SER A 172 -13.04 -5.18 -13.96
CA SER A 172 -13.19 -6.04 -15.13
C SER A 172 -11.86 -6.61 -15.63
N ASN A 173 -10.81 -6.60 -14.81
CA ASN A 173 -9.48 -7.09 -15.17
C ASN A 173 -8.94 -6.50 -16.49
N GLN A 174 -9.11 -5.19 -16.67
CA GLN A 174 -8.60 -4.53 -17.86
C GLN A 174 -7.10 -4.74 -17.98
N CYS A 175 -6.63 -4.99 -19.20
CA CYS A 175 -5.21 -5.17 -19.51
C CYS A 175 -4.56 -6.30 -18.69
N LEU A 176 -5.34 -7.30 -18.23
CA LEU A 176 -4.86 -8.40 -17.37
C LEU A 176 -4.23 -7.98 -16.03
N VAL A 177 -4.57 -6.79 -15.52
CA VAL A 177 -3.89 -6.15 -14.37
C VAL A 177 -3.85 -7.00 -13.09
N LYS A 178 -4.78 -7.95 -12.90
CA LYS A 178 -4.82 -8.80 -11.69
C LYS A 178 -4.10 -10.14 -11.84
N GLU A 179 -3.62 -10.48 -13.04
CA GLU A 179 -3.11 -11.82 -13.33
C GLU A 179 -1.76 -12.09 -12.66
N GLU A 180 -0.88 -11.09 -12.61
CA GLU A 180 0.41 -11.18 -11.94
C GLU A 180 0.66 -9.90 -11.14
N ALA A 181 0.43 -9.98 -9.82
CA ALA A 181 0.61 -8.88 -8.90
C ALA A 181 1.45 -9.33 -7.70
N SER A 182 2.53 -8.61 -7.41
CA SER A 182 3.44 -8.95 -6.31
C SER A 182 4.05 -7.74 -5.64
N SER A 183 4.53 -7.96 -4.42
CA SER A 183 5.20 -6.94 -3.63
C SER A 183 6.43 -7.49 -2.92
N ALA A 184 7.60 -6.88 -3.14
CA ALA A 184 8.77 -7.05 -2.28
C ALA A 184 8.41 -6.91 -0.79
N ALA A 185 8.96 -7.82 0.01
CA ALA A 185 8.83 -7.85 1.46
C ALA A 185 10.10 -7.29 2.11
N GLN A 186 9.92 -6.50 3.16
CA GLN A 186 10.98 -5.88 3.93
C GLN A 186 11.11 -6.50 5.33
N GLN A 187 12.34 -6.59 5.85
CA GLN A 187 12.65 -7.04 7.22
C GLN A 187 12.24 -5.97 8.24
N GLY A 188 10.94 -5.74 8.37
CA GLY A 188 10.42 -4.64 9.17
C GLY A 188 8.94 -4.40 8.94
N LEU A 189 8.41 -4.79 7.78
CA LEU A 189 6.97 -4.65 7.48
C LEU A 189 6.13 -5.33 8.57
N LEU A 190 6.47 -6.57 8.96
CA LEU A 190 5.78 -7.29 10.03
C LEU A 190 5.84 -6.57 11.39
N LEU A 191 6.99 -6.04 11.81
CA LEU A 191 7.12 -5.31 13.08
C LEU A 191 6.41 -3.95 13.03
N PHE A 192 6.48 -3.26 11.90
CA PHE A 192 5.75 -2.02 11.66
C PHE A 192 4.24 -2.26 11.66
N PHE A 193 3.75 -3.38 11.11
CA PHE A 193 2.35 -3.79 11.19
C PHE A 193 1.92 -4.17 12.59
N VAL A 194 2.72 -4.97 13.30
CA VAL A 194 2.45 -5.30 14.71
C VAL A 194 2.36 -3.99 15.49
N PHE A 195 3.28 -3.06 15.28
CA PHE A 195 3.25 -1.76 15.94
C PHE A 195 2.01 -0.94 15.57
N ARG A 196 1.67 -0.80 14.28
CA ARG A 196 0.52 -0.01 13.83
C ARG A 196 -0.82 -0.64 14.23
N PHE A 197 -0.91 -1.97 14.21
CA PHE A 197 -2.05 -2.72 14.70
C PHE A 197 -2.19 -2.60 16.23
N VAL A 198 -1.09 -2.71 16.98
CA VAL A 198 -1.07 -2.48 18.44
C VAL A 198 -1.45 -1.04 18.76
N VAL A 199 -0.92 -0.04 18.04
CA VAL A 199 -1.31 1.37 18.22
C VAL A 199 -2.78 1.57 17.89
N PHE A 200 -3.30 0.97 16.81
CA PHE A 200 -4.72 1.01 16.48
C PHE A 200 -5.57 0.39 17.58
N LEU A 201 -5.21 -0.79 18.08
CA LEU A 201 -5.90 -1.43 19.19
C LEU A 201 -5.84 -0.56 20.46
N VAL A 202 -4.68 -0.01 20.82
CA VAL A 202 -4.52 0.89 21.96
C VAL A 202 -5.39 2.12 21.82
N LEU A 203 -5.47 2.74 20.63
CA LEU A 203 -6.34 3.87 20.36
C LEU A 203 -7.81 3.49 20.47
N VAL A 204 -8.22 2.33 19.95
CA VAL A 204 -9.59 1.82 20.10
C VAL A 204 -9.91 1.58 21.57
N PHE A 205 -9.04 0.92 22.34
CA PHE A 205 -9.22 0.71 23.77
C PHE A 205 -9.25 2.02 24.57
N CYS A 206 -8.40 3.00 24.22
CA CYS A 206 -8.42 4.33 24.83
C CYS A 206 -9.73 5.06 24.51
N VAL A 207 -10.19 5.06 23.25
CA VAL A 207 -11.44 5.72 22.86
C VAL A 207 -12.64 5.02 23.51
N CYS A 208 -12.71 3.68 23.47
CA CYS A 208 -13.76 2.92 24.15
C CYS A 208 -13.72 3.14 25.67
N GLY A 209 -12.53 3.21 26.27
CA GLY A 209 -12.34 3.52 27.69
C GLY A 209 -12.78 4.93 28.06
N ILE A 210 -12.42 5.94 27.26
CA ILE A 210 -12.88 7.33 27.43
C ILE A 210 -14.40 7.39 27.29
N VAL A 211 -14.97 6.77 26.25
CA VAL A 211 -16.43 6.70 26.05
C VAL A 211 -17.10 6.04 27.26
N PHE A 212 -16.57 4.92 27.74
CA PHE A 212 -17.08 4.24 28.93
C PHE A 212 -17.01 5.12 30.20
N LEU A 213 -15.89 5.81 30.43
CA LEU A 213 -15.72 6.74 31.55
C LEU A 213 -16.67 7.95 31.44
N VAL A 214 -16.87 8.48 30.24
CA VAL A 214 -17.83 9.56 29.98
C VAL A 214 -19.25 9.05 30.28
N PHE A 215 -19.66 7.89 29.78
CA PHE A 215 -20.97 7.30 30.09
C PHE A 215 -21.17 7.01 31.58
N PHE A 216 -20.13 6.52 32.27
CA PHE A 216 -20.20 6.26 33.71
C PHE A 216 -20.27 7.55 34.52
N THR A 217 -19.46 8.57 34.19
CA THR A 217 -19.50 9.87 34.87
C THR A 217 -20.83 10.59 34.64
N PHE A 218 -21.38 10.58 33.42
CA PHE A 218 -22.73 11.08 33.16
C PHE A 218 -23.77 10.32 33.98
N SER A 219 -23.74 8.98 33.99
CA SER A 219 -24.68 8.18 34.80
C SER A 219 -24.55 8.45 36.29
N TRP A 220 -23.32 8.65 36.81
CA TRP A 220 -23.06 8.99 38.21
C TRP A 220 -23.56 10.39 38.55
N VAL A 221 -23.40 11.36 37.65
CA VAL A 221 -23.97 12.72 37.81
C VAL A 221 -25.49 12.68 37.81
N PHE A 222 -26.11 11.85 36.96
CA PHE A 222 -27.56 11.62 37.00
C PHE A 222 -28.00 10.94 38.31
N PHE A 223 -27.26 9.92 38.79
CA PHE A 223 -27.56 9.25 40.06
C PHE A 223 -27.40 10.20 41.25
N LEU A 224 -26.32 10.99 41.30
CA LEU A 224 -26.11 12.02 42.33
C LEU A 224 -27.21 13.09 42.28
N ASN A 225 -27.57 13.59 41.09
CA ASN A 225 -28.69 14.53 40.96
C ASN A 225 -30.02 13.89 41.39
N TYR A 226 -30.25 12.62 41.08
CA TYR A 226 -31.46 11.91 41.50
C TYR A 226 -31.50 11.71 43.02
N VAL A 227 -30.39 11.31 43.64
CA VAL A 227 -30.27 11.15 45.10
C VAL A 227 -30.36 12.50 45.82
N LEU A 228 -29.72 13.57 45.30
CA LEU A 228 -29.90 14.93 45.81
C LEU A 228 -31.35 15.38 45.66
N CYS A 229 -31.98 15.14 44.51
CA CYS A 229 -33.38 15.50 44.29
C CYS A 229 -34.33 14.72 45.22
N LEU A 230 -34.09 13.43 45.46
CA LEU A 230 -34.83 12.63 46.44
C LEU A 230 -34.61 13.13 47.87
N CYS A 231 -33.39 13.51 48.24
CA CYS A 231 -33.09 14.05 49.56
C CYS A 231 -33.77 15.42 49.77
N PHE A 232 -33.80 16.28 48.73
CA PHE A 232 -34.60 17.51 48.74
C PHE A 232 -36.11 17.24 48.74
N CYS A 233 -36.58 16.18 48.07
CA CYS A 233 -38.00 15.84 48.00
C CYS A 233 -38.52 15.24 49.31
N GLU A 234 -37.73 14.40 50.00
CA GLU A 234 -38.06 13.92 51.35
C GLU A 234 -38.02 15.06 52.38
N CYS A 235 -37.06 15.99 52.28
CA CYS A 235 -37.09 17.21 53.11
C CYS A 235 -38.30 18.10 52.80
N ALA A 236 -38.70 18.25 51.53
CA ALA A 236 -39.86 19.05 51.15
C ALA A 236 -41.19 18.39 51.55
N PHE A 237 -41.33 17.07 51.42
CA PHE A 237 -42.53 16.34 51.86
C PHE A 237 -42.68 16.33 53.38
N CYS A 238 -41.58 16.29 54.13
CA CYS A 238 -41.64 16.38 55.58
C CYS A 238 -42.11 17.76 56.07
N CYS A 239 -41.90 18.83 55.29
CA CYS A 239 -42.37 20.17 55.65
C CYS A 239 -43.85 20.44 55.31
N VAL A 240 -44.46 19.74 54.35
CA VAL A 240 -45.83 20.07 53.88
C VAL A 240 -46.93 19.37 54.67
N PHE A 241 -46.64 18.28 55.40
CA PHE A 241 -47.68 17.51 56.10
C PHE A 241 -48.18 18.10 57.43
N PHE A 242 -47.65 19.24 57.91
CA PHE A 242 -48.04 19.79 59.22
C PHE A 242 -48.97 21.01 59.20
N VAL A 243 -49.41 21.48 58.04
CA VAL A 243 -50.37 22.60 57.97
C VAL A 243 -51.47 22.22 57.01
N LEU A 244 -52.58 21.69 57.55
CA LEU A 244 -53.96 21.77 57.03
C LEU A 244 -54.80 20.64 57.68
N LEU A 245 -55.19 20.82 58.93
CA LEU A 245 -56.37 20.17 59.50
C LEU A 245 -57.45 21.25 59.70
N PRO A 246 -58.57 21.19 58.96
CA PRO A 246 -59.74 22.03 59.21
C PRO A 246 -60.82 21.23 59.96
N LEU A 247 -61.24 21.74 61.12
CA LEU A 247 -62.61 21.73 61.67
C LEU A 247 -62.63 22.55 62.97
#